data_AF-A0A4Y8L138-F1
#
_entry.id   AF-A0A4Y8L138-F1
#
_cell.length_a   1.000
_cell.length_b   1.000
_cell.length_c   1.000
_cell.angle_alpha   90.00
_cell.angle_beta   90.00
_cell.angle_gamma   90.00
#
_symmetry.space_group_name_H-M   'P 1'
#
loop_
_entity.id
_entity.type
_entity.pdbx_description
1 polymer ?
#
loop_
_entity_poly.entity_id
_entity_poly.type
_entity_poly.pdbx_seq_one_letter_code
_entity_poly.pdbx_strand_id
1 'polypeptide(L)'
;MQFKLIENGDSVRKHDKEILKQAILSLKEDEDCYIILEPKSPIDNSIYLQISIEAGQYKVETRLVFGSDDDFKHLSKRYSNNEEVIHLFDDYYTDCKLPDLRSWSDDTSTFKEEEERDMVKLYKNTEGQIHYFEMWIDEEDILTSHEGILGEIGETESFAKPSDEDHLPPRIAMAKAIKTYHERGYSEDINLTELIIQYPVEKNTKPSTIDKQIEDIEACLNNCLGWTGNGHCDGGDYAFDIATFFCYVVDKEIATETIIEALEEDGLIFAGVKIAYADEKTEEYLLIYPNEGTFNMI
;
A
#
# COMPACT_ATOMS: atom_id res chain seq x y z
N MET A 1 9.78 19.97 -21.65
CA MET A 1 10.88 20.14 -20.67
C MET A 1 11.63 18.84 -20.61
N GLN A 2 12.95 18.87 -20.50
CA GLN A 2 13.76 17.65 -20.40
C GLN A 2 13.66 17.00 -19.02
N PHE A 3 13.23 17.75 -18.00
CA PHE A 3 13.07 17.28 -16.64
C PHE A 3 11.72 17.68 -16.05
N LYS A 4 11.17 16.84 -15.18
CA LYS A 4 10.10 17.14 -14.24
C LYS A 4 10.74 17.40 -12.88
N LEU A 5 10.41 18.54 -12.28
CA LEU A 5 10.81 18.89 -10.92
C LEU A 5 9.61 18.69 -10.01
N ILE A 6 9.79 17.95 -8.93
CA ILE A 6 8.78 17.68 -7.92
C ILE A 6 9.34 18.19 -6.59
N GLU A 7 8.56 19.00 -5.88
CA GLU A 7 8.88 19.50 -4.55
C GLU A 7 7.76 19.04 -3.60
N ASN A 8 8.10 18.23 -2.60
CA ASN A 8 7.17 17.70 -1.60
C ASN A 8 5.90 17.06 -2.23
N GLY A 9 6.10 16.27 -3.30
CA GLY A 9 5.02 15.62 -4.06
C GLY A 9 4.37 16.46 -5.16
N ASP A 10 4.54 17.79 -5.16
CA ASP A 10 3.93 18.69 -6.14
C ASP A 10 4.84 18.99 -7.34
N SER A 11 4.28 18.92 -8.55
CA SER A 11 5.03 19.24 -9.78
C SER A 11 5.24 20.75 -9.93
N VAL A 12 6.50 21.19 -9.93
CA VAL A 12 6.89 22.59 -10.14
C VAL A 12 6.79 22.95 -11.62
N ARG A 13 5.86 23.83 -11.98
CA ARG A 13 5.68 24.27 -13.37
C ARG A 13 6.67 25.37 -13.74
N LYS A 14 7.19 25.33 -14.98
CA LYS A 14 8.12 26.34 -15.54
C LYS A 14 9.35 26.55 -14.64
N HIS A 15 10.06 25.47 -14.36
CA HIS A 15 11.31 25.51 -13.61
C HIS A 15 12.52 25.78 -14.52
N ASP A 16 13.59 26.27 -13.91
CA ASP A 16 14.93 26.40 -14.48
C ASP A 16 15.97 26.07 -13.39
N LYS A 17 17.26 26.20 -13.72
CA LYS A 17 18.34 25.89 -12.78
C LYS A 17 18.33 26.75 -11.51
N GLU A 18 17.87 28.00 -11.59
CA GLU A 18 17.82 28.88 -10.43
C GLU A 18 16.66 28.47 -9.52
N ILE A 19 15.52 28.10 -10.09
CA ILE A 19 14.37 27.54 -9.34
C ILE A 19 14.78 26.24 -8.65
N LEU A 20 15.44 25.31 -9.35
CA LEU A 20 15.96 24.07 -8.76
C LEU A 20 16.91 24.37 -7.59
N LYS A 21 17.86 25.29 -7.79
CA LYS A 21 18.80 25.70 -6.75
C LYS A 21 18.10 26.31 -5.54
N GLN A 22 17.10 27.17 -5.75
CA GLN A 22 16.32 27.75 -4.65
C GLN A 22 15.54 26.68 -3.88
N ALA A 23 14.93 25.73 -4.58
CA ALA A 23 14.24 24.61 -3.95
C ALA A 23 15.21 23.81 -3.04
N ILE A 24 16.40 23.46 -3.54
CA ILE A 24 17.42 22.74 -2.76
C ILE A 24 17.83 23.54 -1.52
N LEU A 25 17.97 24.86 -1.64
CA LEU A 25 18.32 25.74 -0.53
C LEU A 25 17.19 25.92 0.49
N SER A 26 15.93 25.70 0.11
CA SER A 26 14.77 25.80 0.99
C SER A 26 14.42 24.50 1.72
N LEU A 27 15.12 23.39 1.42
CA LEU A 27 14.93 22.13 2.12
C LEU A 27 15.09 22.27 3.63
N LYS A 28 14.27 21.52 4.37
CA LYS A 28 14.30 21.40 5.81
C LYS A 28 14.44 19.92 6.18
N GLU A 29 14.94 19.66 7.38
CA GLU A 29 14.93 18.32 7.96
C GLU A 29 13.51 17.99 8.42
N ASP A 30 12.76 17.36 7.51
CA ASP A 30 11.35 17.00 7.65
C ASP A 30 11.06 15.88 6.66
N GLU A 31 10.28 14.87 7.08
CA GLU A 31 9.99 13.67 6.27
C GLU A 31 9.19 14.00 5.00
N ASP A 32 8.40 15.08 5.03
CA ASP A 32 7.66 15.59 3.87
C ASP A 32 8.49 16.53 2.98
N CYS A 33 9.74 16.83 3.35
CA CYS A 33 10.57 17.82 2.66
C CYS A 33 11.65 17.20 1.76
N TYR A 34 11.34 17.12 0.47
CA TYR A 34 12.22 16.54 -0.53
C TYR A 34 12.03 17.14 -1.91
N ILE A 35 13.02 16.94 -2.77
CA ILE A 35 12.99 17.34 -4.17
C ILE A 35 13.34 16.14 -5.04
N ILE A 36 12.56 15.92 -6.09
CA ILE A 36 12.85 14.92 -7.13
C ILE A 36 13.04 15.64 -8.45
N LEU A 37 14.15 15.34 -9.11
CA LEU A 37 14.45 15.74 -10.47
C LEU A 37 14.44 14.52 -11.38
N GLU A 38 13.37 14.40 -12.16
CA GLU A 38 13.09 13.23 -13.02
C GLU A 38 13.34 13.61 -14.48
N PRO A 39 14.34 13.02 -15.17
CA PRO A 39 14.55 13.24 -16.59
C PRO A 39 13.43 12.60 -17.42
N LYS A 40 13.18 13.15 -18.61
CA LYS A 40 12.22 12.58 -19.56
C LYS A 40 12.63 11.17 -20.02
N SER A 41 13.93 10.91 -20.10
CA SER A 41 14.48 9.59 -20.45
C SER A 41 15.66 9.29 -19.54
N PRO A 42 15.91 8.01 -19.19
CA PRO A 42 16.98 7.67 -18.24
C PRO A 42 18.35 8.21 -18.66
N ILE A 43 19.09 8.78 -17.71
CA ILE A 43 20.46 9.28 -17.90
C ILE A 43 21.44 8.23 -17.36
N ASP A 44 22.16 7.53 -18.24
CA ASP A 44 23.02 6.40 -17.84
C ASP A 44 22.29 5.42 -16.90
N ASN A 45 21.06 5.06 -17.29
CA ASN A 45 20.08 4.24 -16.55
C ASN A 45 19.43 4.91 -15.33
N SER A 46 19.85 6.10 -14.89
CA SER A 46 19.21 6.83 -13.80
C SER A 46 17.86 7.41 -14.21
N ILE A 47 16.82 7.09 -13.44
CA ILE A 47 15.45 7.56 -13.67
C ILE A 47 15.07 8.79 -12.83
N TYR A 48 15.89 9.18 -11.86
CA TYR A 48 15.75 10.44 -11.12
C TYR A 48 16.99 10.72 -10.26
N LEU A 49 17.12 11.97 -9.82
CA LEU A 49 17.84 12.32 -8.59
C LEU A 49 16.85 12.87 -7.57
N GLN A 50 16.92 12.34 -6.35
CA GLN A 50 16.15 12.84 -5.22
C GLN A 50 17.09 13.36 -4.14
N ILE A 51 16.66 14.40 -3.44
CA ILE A 51 17.35 14.97 -2.28
C ILE A 51 16.38 15.23 -1.15
N SER A 52 16.79 14.88 0.06
CA SER A 52 16.15 15.23 1.33
C SER A 52 17.21 15.56 2.39
N ILE A 53 16.80 16.05 3.56
CA ILE A 53 17.69 16.22 4.71
C ILE A 53 17.32 15.19 5.78
N GLU A 54 18.30 14.37 6.17
CA GLU A 54 18.16 13.35 7.20
C GLU A 54 19.37 13.38 8.13
N ALA A 55 19.13 13.42 9.45
CA ALA A 55 20.16 13.52 10.47
C ALA A 55 21.13 14.69 10.24
N GLY A 56 20.57 15.85 9.86
CA GLY A 56 21.32 17.08 9.55
C GLY A 56 22.23 16.99 8.31
N GLN A 57 22.09 15.96 7.47
CA GLN A 57 22.87 15.79 6.24
C GLN A 57 21.95 15.72 5.02
N TYR A 58 22.43 16.22 3.88
CA TYR A 58 21.74 16.02 2.61
C TYR A 58 21.92 14.59 2.17
N LYS A 59 20.83 13.83 2.06
CA LYS A 59 20.84 12.53 1.41
C LYS A 59 20.43 12.72 -0.03
N VAL A 60 21.29 12.32 -0.95
CA VAL A 60 20.98 12.28 -2.38
C VAL A 60 20.85 10.82 -2.78
N GLU A 61 19.84 10.50 -3.58
CA GLU A 61 19.59 9.15 -4.05
C GLU A 61 19.18 9.12 -5.53
N THR A 62 19.45 8.00 -6.18
CA THR A 62 19.06 7.71 -7.56
C THR A 62 18.66 6.25 -7.66
N ARG A 63 17.71 5.96 -8.56
CA ARG A 63 17.45 4.61 -9.03
C ARG A 63 17.98 4.43 -10.45
N LEU A 64 18.71 3.34 -10.70
CA LEU A 64 19.19 2.92 -12.02
C LEU A 64 18.35 1.73 -12.49
N VAL A 65 17.88 1.71 -13.74
CA VAL A 65 17.10 0.60 -14.32
C VAL A 65 17.82 0.00 -15.53
N PHE A 66 17.91 -1.34 -15.59
CA PHE A 66 18.66 -2.09 -16.60
C PHE A 66 17.71 -2.94 -17.45
N GLY A 67 16.89 -2.28 -18.26
CA GLY A 67 16.10 -2.92 -19.33
C GLY A 67 14.80 -3.63 -18.90
N SER A 68 14.77 -4.28 -17.73
CA SER A 68 13.54 -4.82 -17.11
C SER A 68 13.34 -4.24 -15.72
N ASP A 69 12.08 -4.27 -15.27
CA ASP A 69 11.61 -3.64 -14.03
C ASP A 69 12.35 -4.16 -12.79
N ASP A 70 12.67 -5.46 -12.77
CA ASP A 70 13.34 -6.12 -11.63
C ASP A 70 14.87 -6.00 -11.63
N ASP A 71 15.48 -5.45 -12.70
CA ASP A 71 16.93 -5.25 -12.78
C ASP A 71 17.24 -3.77 -12.52
N PHE A 72 17.30 -3.41 -11.24
CA PHE A 72 17.58 -2.04 -10.81
C PHE A 72 18.66 -1.96 -9.74
N LYS A 73 19.17 -0.75 -9.53
CA LYS A 73 19.96 -0.39 -8.36
C LYS A 73 19.44 0.88 -7.73
N HIS A 74 19.21 0.85 -6.42
CA HIS A 74 18.97 2.06 -5.64
C HIS A 74 20.23 2.46 -4.91
N LEU A 75 20.76 3.64 -5.25
CA LEU A 75 22.00 4.13 -4.69
C LEU A 75 21.74 5.43 -3.94
N SER A 76 22.37 5.59 -2.77
CA SER A 76 22.33 6.85 -2.03
C SER A 76 23.71 7.29 -1.54
N LYS A 77 23.84 8.58 -1.26
CA LYS A 77 25.03 9.16 -0.63
C LYS A 77 24.65 10.36 0.22
N ARG A 78 25.32 10.50 1.37
CA ARG A 78 25.16 11.64 2.28
C ARG A 78 26.22 12.70 2.04
N TYR A 79 25.80 13.96 2.12
CA TYR A 79 26.62 15.16 1.95
C TYR A 79 26.41 16.10 3.13
N SER A 80 27.50 16.70 3.60
CA SER A 80 27.44 17.70 4.69
C SER A 80 27.45 19.15 4.17
N ASN A 81 27.58 19.34 2.86
CA ASN A 81 27.70 20.64 2.21
C ASN A 81 26.65 20.77 1.10
N ASN A 82 25.90 21.88 1.10
CA ASN A 82 24.91 22.17 0.07
C ASN A 82 25.54 22.53 -1.28
N GLU A 83 26.74 23.13 -1.31
CA GLU A 83 27.40 23.52 -2.56
C GLU A 83 27.70 22.30 -3.43
N GLU A 84 28.21 21.22 -2.85
CA GLU A 84 28.49 19.97 -3.56
C GLU A 84 27.22 19.36 -4.16
N VAL A 85 26.12 19.39 -3.41
CA VAL A 85 24.85 18.84 -3.86
C VAL A 85 24.22 19.71 -4.95
N ILE A 86 24.27 21.04 -4.81
CA ILE A 86 23.79 21.97 -5.84
C ILE A 86 24.58 21.77 -7.13
N HIS A 87 25.91 21.61 -7.06
CA HIS A 87 26.73 21.33 -8.24
C HIS A 87 26.35 20.01 -8.91
N LEU A 88 26.09 18.96 -8.11
CA LEU A 88 25.66 17.67 -8.62
C LEU A 88 24.32 17.76 -9.36
N PHE A 89 23.34 18.46 -8.78
CA PHE A 89 22.04 18.66 -9.41
C PHE A 89 22.12 19.56 -10.64
N ASP A 90 23.02 20.56 -10.66
CA ASP A 90 23.27 21.42 -11.83
C ASP A 90 23.89 20.62 -12.99
N ASP A 91 24.90 19.78 -12.72
CA ASP A 91 25.49 18.86 -13.72
C ASP A 91 24.41 17.91 -14.29
N TYR A 92 23.55 17.34 -13.43
CA TYR A 92 22.49 16.44 -13.87
C TYR A 92 21.42 17.16 -14.71
N TYR A 93 21.00 18.34 -14.27
CA TYR A 93 19.96 19.15 -14.92
C TYR A 93 20.43 19.76 -16.25
N THR A 94 21.64 20.31 -16.27
CA THR A 94 22.14 21.11 -17.40
C THR A 94 22.88 20.25 -18.42
N ASP A 95 23.73 19.34 -17.94
CA ASP A 95 24.63 18.55 -18.80
C ASP A 95 24.14 17.11 -19.01
N CYS A 96 23.02 16.71 -18.38
CA CYS A 96 22.50 15.34 -18.40
C CYS A 96 23.57 14.33 -17.98
N LYS A 97 24.30 14.67 -16.91
CA LYS A 97 25.47 13.94 -16.46
C LYS A 97 25.22 13.35 -15.09
N LEU A 98 25.27 12.02 -15.00
CA LEU A 98 25.18 11.30 -13.75
C LEU A 98 26.47 11.47 -12.92
N PRO A 99 26.39 11.68 -11.59
CA PRO A 99 27.57 11.72 -10.75
C PRO A 99 28.29 10.37 -10.72
N ASP A 100 29.55 10.35 -10.27
CA ASP A 100 30.28 9.10 -10.07
C ASP A 100 29.71 8.31 -8.90
N LEU A 101 28.99 7.23 -9.23
CA LEU A 101 28.25 6.40 -8.28
C LEU A 101 29.12 5.36 -7.55
N ARG A 102 30.42 5.21 -7.90
CA ARG A 102 31.29 4.18 -7.30
C ARG A 102 31.46 4.29 -5.78
N SER A 103 31.21 5.47 -5.23
CA SER A 103 31.32 5.75 -3.78
C SER A 103 29.97 5.82 -3.06
N TRP A 104 28.87 5.54 -3.77
CA TRP A 104 27.53 5.57 -3.21
C TRP A 104 27.23 4.23 -2.54
N SER A 105 26.40 4.29 -1.50
CA SER A 105 25.85 3.10 -0.85
C SER A 105 24.87 2.43 -1.79
N ASP A 106 24.94 1.10 -1.90
CA ASP A 106 23.97 0.29 -2.64
C ASP A 106 22.89 -0.15 -1.64
N ASP A 107 21.77 0.55 -1.66
CA ASP A 107 20.63 0.32 -0.76
C ASP A 107 19.57 -0.57 -1.42
N THR A 108 19.86 -1.14 -2.59
CA THR A 108 18.91 -1.88 -3.45
C THR A 108 18.12 -2.94 -2.67
N SER A 109 18.76 -3.67 -1.75
CA SER A 109 18.06 -4.71 -0.96
C SER A 109 16.92 -4.17 -0.11
N THR A 110 17.01 -2.93 0.37
CA THR A 110 15.96 -2.27 1.15
C THR A 110 14.71 -2.01 0.30
N PHE A 111 14.89 -1.85 -1.00
CA PHE A 111 13.81 -1.57 -1.95
C PHE A 111 13.34 -2.81 -2.72
N LYS A 112 14.10 -3.92 -2.70
CA LYS A 112 13.68 -5.18 -3.33
C LYS A 112 12.44 -5.76 -2.68
N GLU A 113 12.29 -5.63 -1.36
CA GLU A 113 11.08 -6.07 -0.65
C GLU A 113 9.84 -5.23 -1.00
N GLU A 114 10.01 -4.01 -1.51
CA GLU A 114 8.93 -3.16 -2.00
C GLU A 114 8.59 -3.46 -3.47
N GLU A 115 9.55 -3.91 -4.28
CA GLU A 115 9.33 -4.22 -5.72
C GLU A 115 8.86 -5.65 -5.98
N GLU A 116 9.11 -6.62 -5.10
CA GLU A 116 8.53 -7.98 -5.24
C GLU A 116 7.04 -8.05 -4.88
N ARG A 117 6.44 -6.96 -4.39
CA ARG A 117 5.04 -6.93 -3.99
C ARG A 117 4.13 -6.69 -5.20
N ASP A 118 3.15 -7.57 -5.35
CA ASP A 118 2.03 -7.38 -6.27
C ASP A 118 0.82 -6.74 -5.58
N MET A 119 0.90 -6.52 -4.26
CA MET A 119 -0.14 -5.88 -3.48
C MET A 119 0.45 -5.23 -2.23
N VAL A 120 -0.08 -4.06 -1.86
CA VAL A 120 0.24 -3.34 -0.62
C VAL A 120 -1.02 -2.68 -0.08
N LYS A 121 -1.19 -2.67 1.24
CA LYS A 121 -2.29 -1.97 1.93
C LYS A 121 -1.71 -1.16 3.08
N LEU A 122 -2.01 0.13 3.09
CA LEU A 122 -1.49 1.13 4.02
C LEU A 122 -2.64 1.84 4.73
N TYR A 123 -2.39 2.28 5.96
CA TYR A 123 -3.40 2.94 6.79
C TYR A 123 -2.87 4.21 7.44
N LYS A 124 -3.75 5.18 7.66
CA LYS A 124 -3.44 6.40 8.41
C LYS A 124 -4.61 6.79 9.29
N ASN A 125 -4.34 7.00 10.59
CA ASN A 125 -5.33 7.57 11.50
C ASN A 125 -5.25 9.11 11.47
N THR A 126 -6.34 9.76 11.07
CA THR A 126 -6.49 11.22 11.07
C THR A 126 -7.74 11.60 11.84
N GLU A 127 -7.58 12.33 12.95
CA GLU A 127 -8.69 12.82 13.78
C GLU A 127 -9.70 11.73 14.24
N GLY A 128 -9.22 10.50 14.44
CA GLY A 128 -10.06 9.36 14.86
C GLY A 128 -10.76 8.64 13.71
N GLN A 129 -10.54 9.04 12.45
CA GLN A 129 -10.93 8.29 11.26
C GLN A 129 -9.72 7.57 10.70
N ILE A 130 -9.90 6.31 10.30
CA ILE A 130 -8.85 5.52 9.64
C ILE A 130 -9.07 5.66 8.14
N HIS A 131 -8.07 6.16 7.44
CA HIS A 131 -8.02 6.14 5.99
C HIS A 131 -7.19 4.94 5.54
N TYR A 132 -7.60 4.31 4.44
CA TYR A 132 -6.85 3.22 3.84
C TYR A 132 -6.44 3.57 2.41
N PHE A 133 -5.34 2.98 1.99
CA PHE A 133 -4.85 2.99 0.63
C PHE A 133 -4.37 1.59 0.28
N GLU A 134 -4.87 1.05 -0.81
CA GLU A 134 -4.48 -0.24 -1.34
C GLU A 134 -4.03 -0.09 -2.78
N MET A 135 -3.01 -0.83 -3.16
CA MET A 135 -2.56 -0.90 -4.54
C MET A 135 -2.17 -2.32 -4.89
N TRP A 136 -2.54 -2.78 -6.08
CA TRP A 136 -2.16 -4.08 -6.58
C TRP A 136 -1.85 -4.07 -8.08
N ILE A 137 -1.10 -5.09 -8.51
CA ILE A 137 -0.80 -5.39 -9.91
C ILE A 137 -1.54 -6.69 -10.24
N ASP A 138 -2.37 -6.66 -11.27
CA ASP A 138 -3.10 -7.85 -11.73
C ASP A 138 -2.26 -8.71 -12.70
N GLU A 139 -2.83 -9.83 -13.14
CA GLU A 139 -2.19 -10.77 -14.07
C GLU A 139 -1.88 -10.16 -15.46
N GLU A 140 -2.45 -9.00 -15.80
CA GLU A 140 -2.21 -8.28 -17.05
C GLU A 140 -1.14 -7.16 -16.91
N ASP A 141 -0.48 -7.09 -15.75
CA ASP A 141 0.40 -6.00 -15.27
C ASP A 141 -0.33 -4.64 -15.18
N ILE A 142 -1.63 -4.62 -14.91
CA ILE A 142 -2.37 -3.37 -14.69
C ILE A 142 -2.25 -2.99 -13.22
N LEU A 143 -1.65 -1.83 -12.97
CA LEU A 143 -1.60 -1.24 -11.65
C LEU A 143 -2.95 -0.63 -11.30
N THR A 144 -3.54 -1.00 -10.17
CA THR A 144 -4.80 -0.42 -9.67
C THR A 144 -4.61 0.08 -8.25
N SER A 145 -5.11 1.27 -7.96
CA SER A 145 -5.21 1.80 -6.59
C SER A 145 -6.66 1.87 -6.14
N HIS A 146 -6.87 1.65 -4.85
CA HIS A 146 -8.15 1.79 -4.17
C HIS A 146 -7.96 2.49 -2.83
N GLU A 147 -8.69 3.57 -2.57
CA GLU A 147 -8.52 4.37 -1.35
C GLU A 147 -9.82 4.93 -0.81
N GLY A 148 -9.89 5.12 0.51
CA GLY A 148 -11.11 5.56 1.15
C GLY A 148 -11.00 5.72 2.67
N ILE A 149 -12.17 5.86 3.29
CA ILE A 149 -12.33 5.83 4.74
C ILE A 149 -12.72 4.41 5.14
N LEU A 150 -12.11 3.89 6.20
CA LEU A 150 -12.36 2.54 6.70
C LEU A 150 -13.86 2.30 6.95
N GLY A 151 -14.42 1.25 6.37
CA GLY A 151 -15.85 0.92 6.46
C GLY A 151 -16.73 1.52 5.36
N GLU A 152 -16.20 2.47 4.57
CA GLU A 152 -16.88 3.03 3.41
C GLU A 152 -16.30 2.45 2.12
N ILE A 153 -17.13 2.27 1.08
CA ILE A 153 -16.63 1.88 -0.24
C ILE A 153 -15.77 3.03 -0.79
N GLY A 154 -14.49 2.75 -1.02
CA GLY A 154 -13.54 3.74 -1.55
C GLY A 154 -13.66 4.01 -3.05
N GLU A 155 -12.73 4.81 -3.55
CA GLU A 155 -12.57 5.11 -4.97
C GLU A 155 -11.49 4.22 -5.59
N THR A 156 -11.70 3.78 -6.84
CA THR A 156 -10.78 2.88 -7.54
C THR A 156 -10.31 3.53 -8.84
N GLU A 157 -9.00 3.55 -9.06
CA GLU A 157 -8.38 4.00 -10.31
C GLU A 157 -7.45 2.92 -10.85
N SER A 158 -7.66 2.52 -12.11
CA SER A 158 -6.79 1.57 -12.82
C SER A 158 -5.94 2.30 -13.84
N PHE A 159 -4.63 2.08 -13.76
CA PHE A 159 -3.63 2.63 -14.64
C PHE A 159 -3.28 1.58 -15.71
N ALA A 160 -4.07 1.55 -16.79
CA ALA A 160 -3.84 0.65 -17.92
C ALA A 160 -2.42 0.84 -18.49
N LYS A 161 -1.83 -0.23 -19.04
CA LYS A 161 -0.55 -0.22 -19.78
C LYS A 161 -0.53 0.94 -20.78
N PRO A 162 0.20 2.05 -20.52
CA PRO A 162 0.20 3.19 -21.42
C PRO A 162 0.99 2.84 -22.67
N SER A 163 0.53 3.30 -23.83
CA SER A 163 1.09 2.94 -25.13
C SER A 163 2.37 3.68 -25.55
N ASP A 164 3.12 4.35 -24.65
CA ASP A 164 4.24 5.23 -25.04
C ASP A 164 5.43 5.28 -24.06
N GLU A 165 6.59 5.63 -24.64
CA GLU A 165 7.99 5.65 -24.14
C GLU A 165 8.31 6.48 -22.87
N ASP A 166 7.31 7.03 -22.17
CA ASP A 166 7.47 8.01 -21.07
C ASP A 166 6.96 7.49 -19.69
N HIS A 167 6.89 6.17 -19.42
CA HIS A 167 6.34 5.65 -18.15
C HIS A 167 7.22 4.67 -17.36
N LEU A 168 7.07 4.77 -16.02
CA LEU A 168 7.66 3.84 -15.05
C LEU A 168 6.90 2.50 -15.08
N PRO A 169 7.62 1.38 -15.00
CA PRO A 169 7.08 0.06 -14.68
C PRO A 169 6.04 0.00 -13.55
N PRO A 170 5.02 -0.90 -13.58
CA PRO A 170 4.03 -1.04 -12.52
C PRO A 170 4.63 -1.21 -11.12
N ARG A 171 5.62 -2.10 -10.94
CA ARG A 171 6.32 -2.31 -9.66
C ARG A 171 7.09 -1.06 -9.21
N ILE A 172 7.72 -0.33 -10.14
CA ILE A 172 8.43 0.91 -9.83
C ILE A 172 7.44 2.04 -9.48
N ALA A 173 6.32 2.11 -10.18
CA ALA A 173 5.23 3.04 -9.89
C ALA A 173 4.60 2.75 -8.53
N MET A 174 4.38 1.47 -8.18
CA MET A 174 3.93 1.02 -6.87
C MET A 174 4.93 1.43 -5.78
N ALA A 175 6.22 1.10 -5.93
CA ALA A 175 7.24 1.49 -4.96
C ALA A 175 7.31 3.02 -4.75
N LYS A 176 7.18 3.81 -5.84
CA LYS A 176 7.11 5.27 -5.76
C LYS A 176 5.86 5.74 -5.00
N ALA A 177 4.71 5.11 -5.22
CA ALA A 177 3.49 5.42 -4.51
C ALA A 177 3.57 5.04 -3.02
N ILE A 178 4.07 3.84 -2.69
CA ILE A 178 4.31 3.40 -1.31
C ILE A 178 5.14 4.45 -0.55
N LYS A 179 6.27 4.86 -1.12
CA LYS A 179 7.10 5.92 -0.54
C LYS A 179 6.32 7.22 -0.32
N THR A 180 5.56 7.65 -1.32
CA THR A 180 4.73 8.87 -1.23
C THR A 180 3.68 8.78 -0.11
N TYR A 181 3.05 7.61 0.07
CA TYR A 181 2.06 7.41 1.14
C TYR A 181 2.71 7.28 2.52
N HIS A 182 3.89 6.68 2.62
CA HIS A 182 4.69 6.69 3.85
C HIS A 182 5.09 8.09 4.28
N GLU A 183 5.56 8.93 3.35
CA GLU A 183 5.85 10.34 3.62
C GLU A 183 4.59 11.05 4.15
N ARG A 184 3.42 10.76 3.57
CA ARG A 184 2.11 11.26 4.07
C ARG A 184 1.67 10.67 5.41
N GLY A 185 2.46 9.80 6.05
CA GLY A 185 2.18 9.19 7.35
C GLY A 185 1.26 7.97 7.30
N TYR A 186 1.13 7.31 6.14
CA TYR A 186 0.50 5.99 6.08
C TYR A 186 1.50 4.89 6.44
N SER A 187 1.02 3.80 7.05
CA SER A 187 1.84 2.66 7.45
C SER A 187 1.11 1.32 7.29
N GLU A 188 1.88 0.25 7.14
CA GLU A 188 1.39 -1.13 7.22
C GLU A 188 1.20 -1.60 8.66
N ASP A 189 1.87 -0.93 9.61
CA ASP A 189 1.85 -1.24 11.04
C ASP A 189 0.49 -0.89 11.68
N ILE A 190 -0.52 -1.70 11.37
CA ILE A 190 -1.83 -1.68 12.00
C ILE A 190 -2.10 -3.01 12.68
N ASN A 191 -2.64 -2.96 13.90
CA ASN A 191 -3.05 -4.17 14.59
C ASN A 191 -4.34 -4.68 13.95
N LEU A 192 -4.33 -5.93 13.52
CA LEU A 192 -5.52 -6.61 13.03
C LEU A 192 -6.15 -7.41 14.17
N THR A 193 -7.46 -7.30 14.31
CA THR A 193 -8.26 -8.17 15.16
C THR A 193 -8.72 -9.38 14.37
N GLU A 194 -8.55 -10.57 14.93
CA GLU A 194 -9.16 -11.78 14.38
C GLU A 194 -10.66 -11.80 14.68
N LEU A 195 -11.47 -11.83 13.63
CA LEU A 195 -12.90 -12.06 13.64
C LEU A 195 -13.22 -13.49 13.19
N ILE A 196 -14.13 -14.14 13.91
CA ILE A 196 -14.54 -15.51 13.68
C ILE A 196 -16.02 -15.50 13.40
N ILE A 197 -16.39 -15.91 12.19
CA ILE A 197 -17.79 -16.07 11.79
C ILE A 197 -18.12 -17.56 11.81
N GLN A 198 -19.21 -17.93 12.48
CA GLN A 198 -19.70 -19.31 12.50
C GLN A 198 -21.17 -19.37 12.14
N TYR A 199 -21.57 -20.36 11.34
CA TYR A 199 -22.98 -20.70 11.17
C TYR A 199 -23.20 -22.22 11.16
N PRO A 200 -24.37 -22.67 11.65
CA PRO A 200 -24.73 -24.08 11.59
C PRO A 200 -25.12 -24.47 10.16
N VAL A 201 -24.57 -25.60 9.70
CA VAL A 201 -24.93 -26.22 8.42
C VAL A 201 -26.03 -27.23 8.65
N GLU A 202 -27.02 -27.29 7.76
CA GLU A 202 -28.11 -28.26 7.88
C GLU A 202 -27.60 -29.70 7.80
N LYS A 203 -28.15 -30.56 8.66
CA LYS A 203 -27.80 -31.98 8.67
C LYS A 203 -28.16 -32.64 7.33
N ASN A 204 -27.26 -33.49 6.85
CA ASN A 204 -27.36 -34.17 5.55
C ASN A 204 -27.22 -33.26 4.32
N THR A 205 -26.74 -32.02 4.49
CA THR A 205 -26.27 -31.21 3.36
C THR A 205 -25.15 -31.98 2.64
N LYS A 206 -25.21 -31.99 1.31
CA LYS A 206 -24.21 -32.71 0.50
C LYS A 206 -22.87 -31.97 0.59
N PRO A 207 -21.73 -32.68 0.66
CA PRO A 207 -20.41 -32.04 0.72
C PRO A 207 -20.20 -30.95 -0.34
N SER A 208 -20.51 -31.23 -1.61
CA SER A 208 -20.41 -30.25 -2.70
C SER A 208 -21.26 -28.98 -2.53
N THR A 209 -22.34 -29.06 -1.75
CA THR A 209 -23.18 -27.90 -1.43
C THR A 209 -22.58 -27.09 -0.28
N ILE A 210 -21.93 -27.77 0.68
CA ILE A 210 -21.19 -27.13 1.78
C ILE A 210 -19.98 -26.40 1.20
N ASP A 211 -19.20 -27.06 0.35
CA ASP A 211 -18.03 -26.47 -0.32
C ASP A 211 -18.45 -25.19 -1.07
N LYS A 212 -19.56 -25.25 -1.81
CA LYS A 212 -20.06 -24.09 -2.54
C LYS A 212 -20.53 -22.95 -1.62
N GLN A 213 -21.18 -23.26 -0.51
CA GLN A 213 -21.58 -22.26 0.49
C GLN A 213 -20.37 -21.57 1.11
N ILE A 214 -19.31 -22.33 1.41
CA ILE A 214 -18.06 -21.77 1.93
C ILE A 214 -17.43 -20.83 0.90
N GLU A 215 -17.29 -21.26 -0.35
CA GLU A 215 -16.77 -20.41 -1.44
C GLU A 215 -17.58 -19.10 -1.60
N ASP A 216 -18.91 -19.19 -1.57
CA ASP A 216 -19.79 -18.02 -1.75
C ASP A 216 -19.64 -17.02 -0.58
N ILE A 217 -19.45 -17.52 0.64
CA ILE A 217 -19.27 -16.68 1.83
C ILE A 217 -17.87 -16.11 1.90
N GLU A 218 -16.82 -16.90 1.60
CA GLU A 218 -15.45 -16.38 1.48
C GLU A 218 -15.37 -15.25 0.46
N ALA A 219 -16.04 -15.41 -0.69
CA ALA A 219 -16.12 -14.37 -1.71
C ALA A 219 -16.86 -13.13 -1.20
N CYS A 220 -18.01 -13.29 -0.52
CA CYS A 220 -18.75 -12.19 0.10
C CYS A 220 -17.89 -11.44 1.13
N LEU A 221 -17.23 -12.16 2.04
CA LEU A 221 -16.39 -11.59 3.10
C LEU A 221 -15.18 -10.85 2.52
N ASN A 222 -14.46 -11.45 1.57
CA ASN A 222 -13.33 -10.78 0.92
C ASN A 222 -13.79 -9.55 0.13
N ASN A 223 -14.94 -9.62 -0.54
CA ASN A 223 -15.48 -8.49 -1.27
C ASN A 223 -15.84 -7.33 -0.34
N CYS A 224 -16.64 -7.57 0.71
CA CYS A 224 -17.10 -6.49 1.58
C CYS A 224 -15.97 -5.90 2.44
N LEU A 225 -15.05 -6.72 2.96
CA LEU A 225 -13.92 -6.25 3.76
C LEU A 225 -12.85 -5.58 2.89
N GLY A 226 -12.59 -6.11 1.69
CA GLY A 226 -11.62 -5.56 0.76
C GLY A 226 -11.99 -4.16 0.27
N TRP A 227 -13.21 -3.99 -0.26
CA TRP A 227 -13.67 -2.72 -0.81
C TRP A 227 -13.92 -1.62 0.23
N THR A 228 -13.94 -1.97 1.52
CA THR A 228 -14.05 -1.01 2.63
C THR A 228 -12.74 -0.80 3.38
N GLY A 229 -11.67 -1.42 2.88
CA GLY A 229 -10.34 -1.40 3.50
C GLY A 229 -10.27 -2.08 4.87
N ASN A 230 -11.33 -2.74 5.34
CA ASN A 230 -11.43 -3.26 6.70
C ASN A 230 -11.02 -4.72 6.84
N GLY A 231 -10.00 -5.14 6.09
CA GLY A 231 -9.39 -6.45 6.22
C GLY A 231 -9.68 -7.42 5.09
N HIS A 232 -9.61 -8.70 5.41
CA HIS A 232 -9.81 -9.82 4.47
C HIS A 232 -10.26 -11.09 5.21
N CYS A 233 -10.73 -12.08 4.45
CA CYS A 233 -10.99 -13.43 4.93
C CYS A 233 -9.83 -14.35 4.55
N ASP A 234 -9.29 -15.08 5.54
CA ASP A 234 -8.19 -16.05 5.40
C ASP A 234 -8.70 -17.48 5.10
N GLY A 235 -10.02 -17.63 4.99
CA GLY A 235 -10.68 -18.87 4.57
C GLY A 235 -11.71 -19.38 5.57
N GLY A 236 -12.46 -20.36 5.10
CA GLY A 236 -13.49 -21.08 5.82
C GLY A 236 -13.15 -22.56 5.98
N ASP A 237 -13.54 -23.13 7.11
CA ASP A 237 -13.48 -24.56 7.40
C ASP A 237 -14.85 -25.07 7.84
N TYR A 238 -15.05 -26.39 7.72
CA TYR A 238 -16.27 -27.07 8.11
C TYR A 238 -15.96 -28.27 9.01
N ALA A 239 -16.45 -28.20 10.25
CA ALA A 239 -16.33 -29.27 11.22
C ALA A 239 -17.58 -29.36 12.11
N PHE A 240 -17.97 -30.58 12.49
CA PHE A 240 -19.06 -30.84 13.44
C PHE A 240 -20.40 -30.13 13.11
N ASP A 241 -20.79 -30.11 11.83
CA ASP A 241 -21.99 -29.43 11.32
C ASP A 241 -21.95 -27.89 11.47
N ILE A 242 -20.77 -27.28 11.66
CA ILE A 242 -20.54 -25.84 11.75
C ILE A 242 -19.51 -25.42 10.68
N ALA A 243 -19.84 -24.39 9.92
CA ALA A 243 -18.87 -23.67 9.08
C ALA A 243 -18.28 -22.51 9.87
N THR A 244 -16.96 -22.33 9.81
CA THR A 244 -16.20 -21.31 10.52
C THR A 244 -15.32 -20.54 9.54
N PHE A 245 -15.30 -19.22 9.62
CA PHE A 245 -14.47 -18.34 8.79
C PHE A 245 -13.60 -17.47 9.67
N PHE A 246 -12.38 -17.27 9.23
CA PHE A 246 -11.39 -16.44 9.90
C PHE A 246 -11.17 -15.17 9.08
N CYS A 247 -11.36 -14.02 9.71
CA CYS A 247 -11.13 -12.72 9.11
C CYS A 247 -10.14 -11.94 9.95
N TYR A 248 -9.24 -11.20 9.32
CA TYR A 248 -8.33 -10.28 10.01
C TYR A 248 -8.70 -8.86 9.62
N VAL A 249 -9.20 -8.09 10.59
CA VAL A 249 -9.86 -6.80 10.35
C VAL A 249 -9.21 -5.68 11.15
N VAL A 250 -9.31 -4.46 10.64
CA VAL A 250 -8.72 -3.27 11.30
C VAL A 250 -9.60 -2.80 12.46
N ASP A 251 -10.91 -2.76 12.23
CA ASP A 251 -11.90 -2.40 13.23
C ASP A 251 -13.03 -3.44 13.23
N LYS A 252 -13.11 -4.20 14.32
CA LYS A 252 -14.05 -5.33 14.49
C LYS A 252 -15.50 -4.90 14.54
N GLU A 253 -15.80 -3.72 15.08
CA GLU A 253 -17.16 -3.21 15.16
C GLU A 253 -17.67 -2.83 13.75
N ILE A 254 -16.88 -2.03 13.02
CA ILE A 254 -17.19 -1.66 11.63
C ILE A 254 -17.27 -2.92 10.77
N ALA A 255 -16.33 -3.85 10.89
CA ALA A 255 -16.31 -5.07 10.10
C ALA A 255 -17.55 -5.94 10.38
N THR A 256 -17.98 -6.03 11.63
CA THR A 256 -19.19 -6.78 11.98
C THR A 256 -20.43 -6.19 11.30
N GLU A 257 -20.58 -4.87 11.29
CA GLU A 257 -21.68 -4.19 10.60
C GLU A 257 -21.63 -4.46 9.09
N THR A 258 -20.48 -4.22 8.46
CA THR A 258 -20.26 -4.45 7.02
C THR A 258 -20.52 -5.91 6.60
N ILE A 259 -20.07 -6.88 7.40
CA ILE A 259 -20.27 -8.31 7.12
C ILE A 259 -21.76 -8.66 7.18
N ILE A 260 -22.47 -8.20 8.21
CA ILE A 260 -23.90 -8.50 8.36
C ILE A 260 -24.68 -7.92 7.20
N GLU A 261 -24.44 -6.65 6.86
CA GLU A 261 -25.12 -5.99 5.73
C GLU A 261 -24.85 -6.75 4.42
N ALA A 262 -23.59 -7.11 4.13
CA ALA A 262 -23.23 -7.84 2.92
C ALA A 262 -23.88 -9.23 2.84
N LEU A 263 -23.86 -9.99 3.95
CA LEU A 263 -24.50 -11.31 4.02
C LEU A 263 -26.02 -11.21 3.85
N GLU A 264 -26.65 -10.15 4.37
CA GLU A 264 -28.08 -9.90 4.18
C GLU A 264 -28.42 -9.56 2.72
N GLU A 265 -27.65 -8.66 2.10
CA GLU A 265 -27.83 -8.24 0.71
C GLU A 265 -27.68 -9.40 -0.28
N ASP A 266 -26.69 -10.26 -0.06
CA ASP A 266 -26.45 -11.45 -0.90
C ASP A 266 -27.37 -12.63 -0.58
N GLY A 267 -28.23 -12.50 0.44
CA GLY A 267 -29.13 -13.57 0.88
C GLY A 267 -28.40 -14.77 1.50
N LEU A 268 -27.20 -14.53 2.03
CA LEU A 268 -26.30 -15.49 2.66
C LEU A 268 -26.37 -15.45 4.20
N ILE A 269 -27.32 -14.70 4.78
CA ILE A 269 -27.49 -14.72 6.24
C ILE A 269 -28.17 -16.02 6.70
N PHE A 270 -27.42 -16.83 7.44
CA PHE A 270 -27.92 -18.10 7.99
C PHE A 270 -28.50 -17.94 9.38
N ALA A 271 -29.53 -18.73 9.69
CA ALA A 271 -30.08 -18.79 11.03
C ALA A 271 -29.02 -19.30 12.01
N GLY A 272 -28.75 -18.52 13.06
CA GLY A 272 -27.76 -18.88 14.08
C GLY A 272 -26.33 -18.49 13.73
N VAL A 273 -26.11 -17.60 12.75
CA VAL A 273 -24.81 -16.98 12.55
C VAL A 273 -24.32 -16.31 13.83
N LYS A 274 -23.03 -16.47 14.11
CA LYS A 274 -22.32 -15.87 15.23
C LYS A 274 -21.05 -15.22 14.73
N ILE A 275 -20.75 -14.03 15.24
CA ILE A 275 -19.50 -13.33 14.99
C ILE A 275 -18.86 -13.06 16.34
N ALA A 276 -17.61 -13.46 16.51
CA ALA A 276 -16.82 -13.21 17.69
C ALA A 276 -15.45 -12.63 17.31
N TYR A 277 -14.76 -12.02 18.26
CA TYR A 277 -13.39 -11.56 18.09
C TYR A 277 -12.46 -12.21 19.11
N ALA A 278 -11.19 -12.40 18.73
CA ALA A 278 -10.13 -12.74 19.68
C ALA A 278 -9.78 -11.52 20.53
N ASP A 279 -10.03 -11.57 21.83
CA ASP A 279 -9.64 -10.49 22.73
C ASP A 279 -8.14 -10.55 23.03
N GLU A 280 -7.42 -9.49 22.68
CA GLU A 280 -5.96 -9.42 22.85
C GLU A 280 -5.49 -9.52 24.31
N LYS A 281 -6.37 -9.26 25.30
CA LYS A 281 -6.00 -9.26 26.72
C LYS A 281 -6.30 -10.57 27.40
N THR A 282 -7.41 -11.22 27.05
CA THR A 282 -7.85 -12.46 27.69
C THR A 282 -7.50 -13.71 26.88
N GLU A 283 -7.16 -13.55 25.60
CA GLU A 283 -7.02 -14.64 24.62
C GLU A 283 -8.32 -15.46 24.46
N GLU A 284 -9.46 -14.91 24.89
CA GLU A 284 -10.78 -15.53 24.74
C GLU A 284 -11.50 -14.99 23.51
N TYR A 285 -12.35 -15.82 22.92
CA TYR A 285 -13.26 -15.38 21.85
C TYR A 285 -14.53 -14.77 22.44
N LEU A 286 -14.74 -13.48 22.20
CA LEU A 286 -15.88 -12.73 22.72
C LEU A 286 -16.92 -12.50 21.62
N LEU A 287 -18.16 -12.90 21.91
CA LEU A 287 -19.29 -12.74 21.00
C LEU A 287 -19.60 -11.26 20.77
N ILE A 288 -19.67 -10.84 19.50
CA ILE A 288 -20.17 -9.52 19.07
C ILE A 288 -21.59 -9.66 18.55
N TYR A 289 -21.81 -10.65 17.67
CA TYR A 289 -23.10 -10.89 17.06
C TYR A 289 -23.56 -12.34 17.30
N PRO A 290 -24.81 -12.57 17.72
CA PRO A 290 -25.77 -11.55 18.19
C PRO A 290 -25.34 -10.93 19.53
N ASN A 291 -25.87 -9.76 19.88
CA ASN A 291 -25.51 -8.99 21.09
C ASN A 291 -25.74 -9.71 22.44
N GLU A 292 -26.30 -10.92 22.44
CA GLU A 292 -26.51 -11.76 23.62
C GLU A 292 -26.15 -13.22 23.32
N GLY A 293 -25.54 -13.89 24.30
CA GLY A 293 -25.25 -15.32 24.24
C GLY A 293 -23.83 -15.65 24.63
N THR A 294 -23.37 -16.84 24.22
CA THR A 294 -21.99 -17.29 24.38
C THR A 294 -21.43 -17.77 23.05
N PHE A 295 -20.17 -17.47 22.82
CA PHE A 295 -19.38 -18.05 21.73
C PHE A 295 -18.57 -19.22 22.26
N ASN A 296 -18.51 -20.31 21.51
CA ASN A 296 -17.62 -21.43 21.79
C ASN A 296 -16.97 -21.82 20.46
N MET A 297 -15.65 -21.74 20.41
CA MET A 297 -14.90 -22.27 19.28
C MET A 297 -15.11 -23.79 19.23
N ILE A 298 -15.33 -24.32 18.02
CA ILE A 298 -15.41 -25.77 17.78
C ILE A 298 -14.03 -26.42 17.77
#